data_AF-A0A1C3CW61-F1
#
_entry.id   AF-A0A1C3CW61-F1
#
_cell.length_a   1.000
_cell.length_b   1.000
_cell.length_c   1.000
_cell.angle_alpha   90.00
_cell.angle_beta   90.00
_cell.angle_gamma   90.00
#
_symmetry.space_group_name_H-M   'P 1'
#
loop_
_entity.id
_entity.type
_entity.pdbx_description
1 polymer ?
#
loop_
_entity_poly.entity_id
_entity_poly.type
_entity_poly.pdbx_seq_one_letter_code
_entity_poly.pdbx_strand_id
1 'polypeptide(L)'
;MLKMIDVLEHSLVQNFSDSLFNSTEQCENQFNQALFNVSDIDLQNIISTFFMRHDATDLAQHLDIQSETIEQLQAGSDLKDESLMTATAKIVAYCLAVETDAFNQVDVAESLQDYPM
;
A
#
# COMPACT_ATOMS: atom_id res chain seq x y z
N MET A 1 10.07 -16.40 1.26
CA MET A 1 9.57 -15.01 1.28
C MET A 1 8.61 -14.94 2.46
N LEU A 2 8.88 -14.11 3.46
CA LEU A 2 7.88 -13.82 4.51
C LEU A 2 6.68 -13.17 3.80
N LYS A 3 5.45 -13.61 4.09
CA LYS A 3 4.27 -12.93 3.56
C LYS A 3 4.13 -11.63 4.34
N MET A 4 3.86 -10.52 3.68
CA MET A 4 3.66 -9.23 4.36
C MET A 4 2.46 -9.30 5.31
N ILE A 5 1.50 -10.18 5.05
CA ILE A 5 0.40 -10.52 5.98
C ILE A 5 0.88 -11.13 7.31
N ASP A 6 2.05 -11.78 7.34
CA ASP A 6 2.64 -12.32 8.57
C ASP A 6 3.38 -11.24 9.37
N VAL A 7 3.70 -10.11 8.72
CA VAL A 7 4.43 -8.96 9.26
C VAL A 7 3.46 -7.83 9.67
N LEU A 8 2.33 -7.72 8.98
CA LEU A 8 1.29 -6.75 9.25
C LEU A 8 0.33 -7.30 10.29
N GLU A 9 0.06 -6.53 11.34
CA GLU A 9 -0.92 -6.93 12.36
C GLU A 9 -2.29 -7.24 11.71
N HIS A 10 -2.98 -8.24 12.25
CA HIS A 10 -4.31 -8.67 11.78
C HIS A 10 -5.31 -7.50 11.70
N SER A 11 -5.11 -6.46 12.52
CA SER A 11 -5.86 -5.21 12.51
C SER A 11 -5.72 -4.45 11.18
N LEU A 12 -4.52 -4.32 10.61
CA LEU A 12 -4.32 -3.59 9.36
C LEU A 12 -4.95 -4.31 8.18
N VAL A 13 -4.80 -5.64 8.12
CA VAL A 13 -5.35 -6.47 7.03
C VAL A 13 -6.89 -6.44 7.04
N GLN A 14 -7.51 -6.51 8.22
CA GLN A 14 -8.96 -6.39 8.35
C GLN A 14 -9.44 -4.99 7.98
N ASN A 15 -8.82 -3.95 8.53
CA ASN A 15 -9.17 -2.57 8.22
C ASN A 15 -9.04 -2.29 6.73
N PHE A 16 -7.99 -2.79 6.07
CA PHE A 16 -7.80 -2.66 4.62
C PHE A 16 -8.90 -3.35 3.81
N SER A 17 -9.29 -4.58 4.20
CA SER A 17 -10.36 -5.30 3.51
C SER A 17 -11.70 -4.58 3.67
N ASP A 18 -12.05 -4.17 4.89
CA ASP A 18 -13.28 -3.43 5.17
C ASP A 18 -13.30 -2.07 4.45
N SER A 19 -12.13 -1.46 4.30
CA SER A 19 -11.90 -0.18 3.64
C SER A 19 -12.15 -0.20 2.14
N LEU A 20 -11.88 -1.32 1.47
CA LEU A 20 -12.11 -1.46 0.03
C LEU A 20 -13.59 -1.52 -0.34
N PHE A 21 -14.45 -1.94 0.59
CA PHE A 21 -15.88 -2.19 0.34
C PHE A 21 -16.80 -1.17 1.02
N ASN A 22 -16.26 -0.15 1.70
CA ASN A 22 -17.01 0.89 2.41
C ASN A 22 -16.53 2.32 2.03
N SER A 23 -17.30 3.35 2.40
CA SER A 23 -17.09 4.76 2.00
C SER A 23 -15.65 5.27 2.15
N THR A 24 -15.16 5.90 1.07
CA THR A 24 -13.75 6.21 0.79
C THR A 24 -13.05 7.15 1.79
N GLU A 25 -13.71 8.19 2.31
CA GLU A 25 -13.05 9.21 3.15
C GLU A 25 -12.74 8.77 4.59
N GLN A 26 -13.60 7.93 5.19
CA GLN A 26 -13.32 7.35 6.51
C GLN A 26 -12.23 6.27 6.43
N CYS A 27 -12.19 5.57 5.31
CA CYS A 27 -11.25 4.50 5.00
C CYS A 27 -9.80 5.00 4.96
N GLU A 28 -9.49 6.07 4.22
CA GLU A 28 -8.11 6.58 4.13
C GLU A 28 -7.54 7.02 5.48
N ASN A 29 -8.34 7.73 6.29
CA ASN A 29 -7.91 8.19 7.61
C ASN A 29 -7.68 7.02 8.58
N GLN A 30 -8.55 6.01 8.56
CA GLN A 30 -8.42 4.81 9.38
C GLN A 30 -7.20 3.97 8.95
N PHE A 31 -6.96 3.84 7.65
CA PHE A 31 -5.80 3.16 7.10
C PHE A 31 -4.50 3.85 7.52
N ASN A 32 -4.41 5.16 7.36
CA ASN A 32 -3.21 5.94 7.74
C ASN A 32 -2.94 5.85 9.25
N GLN A 33 -3.98 5.87 10.09
CA GLN A 33 -3.83 5.66 11.53
C GLN A 33 -3.34 4.24 11.86
N ALA A 34 -3.89 3.23 11.21
CA ALA A 34 -3.45 1.86 11.40
C ALA A 34 -1.99 1.68 10.95
N LEU A 35 -1.59 2.32 9.85
CA LEU A 35 -0.22 2.33 9.34
C LEU A 35 0.74 3.02 10.30
N PHE A 36 0.33 4.12 10.93
CA PHE A 36 1.14 4.82 11.94
C PHE A 36 1.47 3.93 13.14
N ASN A 37 0.59 2.98 13.48
CA ASN A 37 0.77 2.04 14.58
C ASN A 37 1.62 0.80 14.22
N VAL A 38 1.85 0.52 12.93
CA VAL A 38 2.78 -0.56 12.49
C VAL A 38 4.19 -0.24 12.99
N SER A 39 4.97 -1.24 13.42
CA SER A 39 6.34 -0.98 13.87
C SER A 39 7.22 -0.45 12.73
N ASP A 40 8.18 0.42 13.04
CA ASP A 40 9.04 1.01 12.01
C ASP A 40 9.85 -0.06 11.27
N ILE A 41 10.24 -1.12 11.97
CA ILE A 41 10.97 -2.27 11.40
C ILE A 41 10.08 -3.01 10.40
N ASP A 42 8.82 -3.26 10.74
CA ASP A 42 7.88 -3.95 9.85
C ASP A 42 7.57 -3.11 8.62
N LEU A 43 7.41 -1.80 8.80
CA LEU A 43 7.21 -0.86 7.71
C LEU A 43 8.43 -0.81 6.77
N GLN A 44 9.64 -0.75 7.32
CA GLN A 44 10.88 -0.83 6.54
C GLN A 44 11.02 -2.15 5.80
N ASN A 45 10.64 -3.27 6.40
CA ASN A 45 10.65 -4.58 5.75
C ASN A 45 9.71 -4.62 4.56
N ILE A 46 8.52 -4.02 4.67
CA ILE A 46 7.53 -3.95 3.60
C ILE A 46 8.06 -3.12 2.44
N ILE A 47 8.53 -1.90 2.72
CA ILE A 47 9.07 -1.01 1.69
C ILE A 47 10.30 -1.63 1.01
N SER A 48 11.20 -2.23 1.78
CA SER A 48 12.38 -2.91 1.23
C SER A 48 11.98 -4.08 0.33
N THR A 49 11.02 -4.89 0.75
CA THR A 49 10.52 -6.02 -0.03
C THR A 49 9.83 -5.56 -1.32
N PHE A 50 9.07 -4.47 -1.28
CA PHE A 50 8.50 -3.85 -2.47
C PHE A 50 9.59 -3.46 -3.47
N PHE A 51 10.66 -2.79 -3.01
CA PHE A 51 11.76 -2.37 -3.87
C PHE A 51 12.72 -3.48 -4.32
N MET A 52 12.57 -4.72 -3.83
CA MET A 52 13.28 -5.88 -4.38
C MET A 52 12.69 -6.35 -5.73
N ARG A 53 11.51 -5.86 -6.11
CA ARG A 53 10.92 -6.21 -7.41
C ARG A 53 11.64 -5.50 -8.55
N HIS A 54 11.77 -6.19 -9.68
CA HIS A 54 12.42 -5.65 -10.87
C HIS A 54 11.68 -4.45 -11.50
N ASP A 55 10.37 -4.36 -11.26
CA ASP A 55 9.46 -3.33 -11.77
C ASP A 55 9.07 -2.30 -10.69
N ALA A 56 9.71 -2.30 -9.52
CA ALA A 56 9.26 -1.52 -8.36
C ALA A 56 9.19 0.00 -8.63
N THR A 57 10.17 0.56 -9.35
CA THR A 57 10.20 1.99 -9.68
C THR A 57 9.08 2.36 -10.65
N ASP A 58 8.89 1.57 -11.72
CA ASP A 58 7.81 1.80 -12.68
C ASP A 58 6.43 1.65 -12.01
N LEU A 59 6.29 0.65 -11.15
CA LEU A 59 5.07 0.43 -10.38
C LEU A 59 4.79 1.59 -9.39
N ALA A 60 5.80 2.08 -8.68
CA ALA A 60 5.67 3.23 -7.79
C ALA A 60 5.25 4.49 -8.56
N GLN A 61 5.74 4.68 -9.79
CA GLN A 61 5.28 5.75 -10.67
C GLN A 61 3.82 5.58 -11.08
N HIS A 62 3.38 4.35 -11.39
CA HIS A 62 1.96 4.06 -11.65
C HIS A 62 1.06 4.27 -10.42
N LEU A 63 1.62 4.15 -9.22
CA LEU A 63 0.96 4.54 -7.96
C LEU A 63 0.96 6.07 -7.74
N ASP A 64 1.43 6.86 -8.70
CA ASP A 64 1.52 8.32 -8.61
C ASP A 64 2.43 8.75 -7.44
N ILE A 65 3.60 8.12 -7.34
CA ILE A 65 4.68 8.49 -6.41
C ILE A 65 5.77 9.22 -7.21
N GLN A 66 6.14 10.41 -6.75
CA GLN A 66 7.16 11.23 -7.40
C GLN A 66 8.54 10.61 -7.30
N SER A 67 9.37 10.81 -8.33
CA SER A 67 10.72 10.19 -8.40
C SER A 67 11.61 10.54 -7.21
N GLU A 68 11.57 11.80 -6.75
CA GLU A 68 12.30 12.24 -5.55
C GLU A 68 11.83 11.49 -4.29
N THR A 69 10.52 11.28 -4.14
CA THR A 69 9.95 10.50 -3.03
C THR A 69 10.34 9.03 -3.12
N ILE A 70 10.40 8.45 -4.31
CA ILE A 70 10.89 7.07 -4.53
C ILE A 70 12.33 6.94 -4.03
N GLU A 71 13.21 7.87 -4.39
CA GLU A 71 14.61 7.87 -3.94
C GLU A 71 14.73 7.95 -2.41
N GLN A 72 13.91 8.80 -1.76
CA GLN A 72 13.89 8.91 -0.30
C GLN A 72 13.41 7.60 0.37
N LEU A 73 12.39 6.95 -0.18
CA LEU A 73 11.90 5.67 0.35
C LEU A 73 12.94 4.55 0.18
N GLN A 74 13.63 4.50 -0.97
CA GLN A 74 14.72 3.54 -1.21
C GLN A 74 15.93 3.78 -0.30
N ALA A 75 16.19 5.03 0.07
CA ALA A 75 17.24 5.40 1.01
C ALA A 75 16.92 5.02 2.47
N GLY A 76 15.70 4.56 2.76
CA GLY A 76 15.27 4.20 4.11
C GLY A 76 15.02 5.43 5.01
N SER A 77 14.61 6.55 4.41
CA SER A 77 14.13 7.72 5.16
C SER A 77 12.96 7.36 6.08
N ASP A 78 12.65 8.24 7.04
CA ASP A 78 11.55 8.01 7.99
C ASP A 78 10.20 7.86 7.26
N LEU A 79 9.72 6.61 7.21
CA LEU A 79 8.55 6.22 6.43
C LEU A 79 7.23 6.80 6.96
N LYS A 80 7.23 7.30 8.21
CA LYS A 80 6.09 7.93 8.86
C LYS A 80 6.17 9.45 8.87
N ASP A 81 7.23 10.03 8.30
CA ASP A 81 7.32 11.46 8.09
C ASP A 81 6.13 11.96 7.25
N GLU A 82 5.63 13.15 7.57
CA GLU A 82 4.46 13.74 6.92
C GLU A 82 4.63 13.83 5.39
N SER A 83 5.86 14.09 4.92
CA SER A 83 6.17 14.19 3.49
C SER A 83 6.20 12.83 2.77
N LEU A 84 6.39 11.73 3.49
CA LEU A 84 6.54 10.38 2.94
C LEU A 84 5.33 9.48 3.20
N MET A 85 4.54 9.78 4.24
CA MET A 85 3.45 8.93 4.71
C MET A 85 2.46 8.54 3.60
N THR A 86 2.12 9.49 2.71
CA THR A 86 1.20 9.21 1.60
C THR A 86 1.78 8.17 0.64
N ALA A 87 3.06 8.27 0.31
CA ALA A 87 3.73 7.32 -0.58
C ALA A 87 3.94 5.96 0.08
N THR A 88 4.30 5.95 1.36
CA THR A 88 4.37 4.74 2.19
C THR A 88 3.02 4.02 2.22
N ALA A 89 1.93 4.75 2.45
CA ALA A 89 0.57 4.22 2.46
C ALA A 89 0.18 3.60 1.12
N LYS A 90 0.47 4.27 -0.01
CA LYS A 90 0.23 3.74 -1.36
C LYS A 90 0.95 2.41 -1.60
N ILE A 91 2.22 2.31 -1.22
CA ILE A 91 3.00 1.06 -1.36
C ILE A 91 2.43 -0.05 -0.48
N VAL A 92 2.15 0.25 0.79
CA VAL A 92 1.60 -0.74 1.74
C VAL A 92 0.23 -1.23 1.28
N ALA A 93 -0.64 -0.33 0.81
CA ALA A 93 -1.95 -0.66 0.27
C ALA A 93 -1.85 -1.55 -0.97
N TYR A 94 -0.93 -1.25 -1.89
CA TYR A 94 -0.67 -2.11 -3.06
C TYR A 94 -0.21 -3.51 -2.63
N CYS A 95 0.76 -3.58 -1.72
CA CYS A 95 1.28 -4.82 -1.18
C CYS A 95 0.17 -5.67 -0.55
N LEU A 96 -0.68 -5.06 0.27
CA LEU A 96 -1.84 -5.70 0.86
C LEU A 96 -2.81 -6.19 -0.22
N ALA A 97 -3.15 -5.36 -1.20
CA ALA A 97 -4.08 -5.71 -2.28
C ALA A 97 -3.62 -6.94 -3.08
N VAL A 98 -2.32 -7.04 -3.35
CA VAL A 98 -1.74 -8.19 -4.04
C VAL A 98 -1.79 -9.45 -3.17
N GLU A 99 -1.46 -9.33 -1.88
CA GLU A 99 -1.40 -10.50 -0.99
C GLU A 99 -2.77 -11.01 -0.54
N THR A 100 -3.76 -10.14 -0.44
CA THR A 100 -5.13 -10.49 -0.08
C THR A 100 -6.00 -10.83 -1.28
N ASP A 101 -5.44 -10.81 -2.50
CA ASP A 101 -6.16 -11.01 -3.75
C ASP A 101 -7.31 -10.01 -3.93
N ALA A 102 -7.15 -8.80 -3.39
CA ALA A 102 -8.23 -7.81 -3.31
C ALA A 102 -8.66 -7.33 -4.69
N PHE A 103 -7.73 -7.18 -5.64
CA PHE A 103 -8.06 -6.74 -7.01
C PHE A 103 -9.04 -7.65 -7.72
N ASN A 104 -9.02 -8.95 -7.43
CA ASN A 104 -9.94 -9.94 -8.01
C ASN A 104 -11.29 -10.00 -7.27
N GLN A 105 -11.41 -9.32 -6.13
CA GLN A 105 -12.64 -9.26 -5.31
C GLN A 105 -13.44 -7.97 -5.55
N VAL A 106 -12.87 -6.98 -6.23
CA VAL A 106 -13.59 -5.77 -6.61
C VAL A 106 -14.53 -6.08 -7.77
N ASP A 107 -15.83 -5.89 -7.57
CA ASP A 107 -16.83 -6.03 -8.62
C ASP A 107 -16.74 -4.84 -9.57
N VAL A 108 -16.17 -5.07 -10.76
CA VAL A 108 -16.10 -4.07 -11.82
C VAL A 108 -17.44 -4.08 -12.53
N ALA A 109 -18.25 -3.04 -12.28
CA ALA A 109 -19.55 -2.88 -12.91
C ALA A 109 -19.47 -3.13 -14.42
N GLU A 110 -20.45 -3.85 -14.99
CA GLU A 110 -20.45 -4.23 -16.41
C GLU A 110 -20.24 -3.03 -17.35
N SER A 111 -20.74 -1.84 -16.96
CA SER A 111 -20.55 -0.60 -17.72
C SER A 111 -19.11 -0.09 -17.82
N LEU A 112 -18.18 -0.66 -17.04
CA LEU A 112 -16.76 -0.31 -17.01
C LEU A 112 -15.87 -1.39 -17.64
N GLN A 113 -16.42 -2.54 -18.04
CA GLN A 113 -15.64 -3.62 -18.66
C GLN A 113 -15.06 -3.24 -20.03
N ASP A 114 -15.73 -2.33 -20.75
CA ASP A 114 -15.27 -1.81 -22.04
C ASP A 114 -14.27 -0.65 -21.91
N TYR A 115 -13.96 -0.19 -20.69
CA TYR A 115 -12.97 0.85 -20.48
C TYR A 115 -11.57 0.24 -20.57
N PRO A 116 -10.66 0.78 -21.40
CA PRO A 116 -9.28 0.29 -21.43
C PRO A 116 -8.61 0.59 -20.08
N MET A 117 -8.26 -0.49 -19.37
CA MET A 117 -7.40 -0.46 -18.18
C MET A 117 -5.93 -0.33 -18.57
#